data_AF-A0AAN6MVK8-F1
#
_entry.id   AF-A0AAN6MVK8-F1
#
_cell.length_a   1.000
_cell.length_b   1.000
_cell.length_c   1.000
_cell.angle_alpha   90.00
_cell.angle_beta   90.00
_cell.angle_gamma   90.00
#
_symmetry.space_group_name_H-M   'P 1'
#
loop_
_entity.id
_entity.type
_entity.pdbx_description
1 polymer ?
#
loop_
_entity_poly.entity_id
_entity_poly.type
_entity_poly.pdbx_seq_one_letter_code
_entity_poly.pdbx_strand_id
1 'polypeptide(L)'
;MQLAAAPRKLECPELNCSSKATFKNRGKLEEHIRNIHRNPLLCKLPGCRYTEPFGRQTDLDRHVATKHGDGKRRYVCPFEDCKASTREFLRNDKLQAHVKDYHPMVRCGLNHCDDEIADTETVRGGHFVQAHGRYECALGSCESAPHSYFTEAMIRRHLRIHHRKSMDSRYIPLGIESEYIVSLGDFRYGRSLLDCPICAPQSPANGDA
;
A
#
# COMPACT_ATOMS: atom_id res chain seq x y z
N MET A 1 8.75 46.20 11.50
CA MET A 1 9.28 45.20 10.54
C MET A 1 9.44 43.88 11.28
N GLN A 2 8.57 42.91 11.05
CA GLN A 2 8.72 41.57 11.64
C GLN A 2 9.65 40.75 10.73
N LEU A 3 10.80 40.36 11.27
CA LEU A 3 11.71 39.41 10.62
C LEU A 3 11.03 38.03 10.67
N ALA A 4 10.60 37.52 9.52
CA ALA A 4 10.18 36.14 9.38
C ALA A 4 11.40 35.23 9.60
N ALA A 5 11.38 34.43 10.65
CA ALA A 5 12.40 33.41 10.88
C ALA A 5 12.34 32.37 9.76
N ALA A 6 13.46 32.16 9.05
CA ALA A 6 13.57 31.11 8.06
C ALA A 6 13.26 29.74 8.69
N PRO A 7 12.61 28.81 7.95
CA PRO A 7 12.32 27.49 8.47
C PRO A 7 13.62 26.77 8.84
N ARG A 8 13.76 26.41 10.12
CA ARG A 8 14.92 25.68 10.63
C ARG A 8 15.03 24.34 9.90
N LYS A 9 16.11 24.13 9.15
CA LYS A 9 16.43 22.81 8.58
C LYS A 9 16.62 21.83 9.73
N LEU A 10 15.92 20.70 9.67
CA LEU A 10 16.02 19.64 10.67
C LEU A 10 17.24 18.79 10.31
N GLU A 11 18.41 19.17 10.80
CA GLU A 11 19.69 18.49 10.54
C GLU A 11 20.25 17.94 11.84
N CYS A 12 21.20 17.00 11.74
CA CYS A 12 21.84 16.47 12.94
C CYS A 12 22.76 17.54 13.55
N PRO A 13 22.64 17.85 14.86
CA PRO A 13 23.48 18.85 15.52
C PRO A 13 24.90 18.37 15.83
N GLU A 14 25.18 17.07 15.73
CA GLU A 14 26.48 16.49 16.05
C GLU A 14 27.54 16.85 14.99
N LEU A 15 28.61 17.53 15.40
CA LEU A 15 29.65 18.10 14.52
C LEU A 15 30.35 17.06 13.63
N ASN A 16 30.45 15.81 14.10
CA ASN A 16 31.10 14.71 13.38
C ASN A 16 30.07 13.65 12.91
N CYS A 17 28.82 14.05 12.71
CA CYS A 17 27.83 13.14 12.14
C CYS A 17 28.12 12.88 10.66
N SER A 18 28.33 11.62 10.31
CA SER A 18 28.49 11.18 8.90
C SER A 18 27.23 11.41 8.06
N SER A 19 26.07 11.59 8.69
CA SER A 19 24.79 11.83 8.01
C SER A 19 24.67 13.30 7.60
N LYS A 20 24.85 13.59 6.32
CA LYS A 20 24.56 14.91 5.71
C LYS A 20 23.06 15.13 5.40
N ALA A 21 22.17 14.32 6.00
CA ALA A 21 20.76 14.32 5.67
C ALA A 21 19.97 15.42 6.41
N THR A 22 19.10 16.10 5.68
CA THR A 22 18.01 16.90 6.26
C THR A 22 16.80 15.99 6.50
N PHE A 23 16.28 15.96 7.72
CA PHE A 23 15.16 15.11 8.12
C PHE A 23 13.82 15.75 7.77
N LYS A 24 12.85 14.92 7.35
CA LYS A 24 11.51 15.37 6.94
C LYS A 24 10.68 15.91 8.12
N ASN A 25 10.93 15.40 9.32
CA ASN A 25 10.24 15.81 10.55
C ASN A 25 11.11 15.52 11.77
N ARG A 26 10.72 16.10 12.91
CA ARG A 26 11.49 16.02 14.16
C ARG A 26 11.60 14.58 14.69
N GLY A 27 10.55 13.77 14.56
CA GLY A 27 10.60 12.38 15.00
C GLY A 27 11.67 11.55 14.29
N LYS A 28 11.92 11.81 13.00
CA LYS A 28 13.01 11.15 12.25
C LYS A 28 14.40 11.63 12.66
N LEU A 29 14.54 12.91 13.00
CA LEU A 29 15.79 13.44 13.56
C LEU A 29 16.08 12.84 14.94
N GLU A 30 15.07 12.75 15.81
CA GLU A 30 15.19 12.12 17.14
C GLU A 30 15.52 10.63 17.03
N GLU A 31 14.87 9.91 16.11
CA GLU A 31 15.20 8.52 15.79
C GLU A 31 16.65 8.37 15.34
N HIS A 32 17.13 9.24 14.44
CA HIS A 32 18.52 9.26 13.99
C HIS A 32 19.49 9.50 15.16
N ILE A 33 19.27 10.54 15.96
CA ILE A 33 20.15 10.86 17.09
C ILE A 33 20.23 9.69 18.06
N ARG A 34 19.08 9.07 18.35
CA ARG A 34 19.03 7.89 19.21
C ARG A 34 19.83 6.73 18.62
N ASN A 35 19.61 6.39 17.34
CA ASN A 35 20.13 5.17 16.74
C ASN A 35 21.58 5.29 16.25
N ILE A 36 22.09 6.50 16.06
CA ILE A 36 23.46 6.76 15.57
C ILE A 36 24.38 7.27 16.68
N HIS A 37 23.90 8.15 17.56
CA HIS A 37 24.75 8.85 18.53
C HIS A 37 24.56 8.37 19.97
N ARG A 38 23.32 8.24 20.45
CA ARG A 38 23.04 7.94 21.88
C ARG A 38 23.07 6.45 22.20
N ASN A 39 22.39 5.64 21.40
CA ASN A 39 22.34 4.19 21.50
C ASN A 39 22.56 3.60 20.11
N PRO A 40 23.83 3.58 19.64
CA PRO A 40 24.19 3.12 18.31
C PRO A 40 23.61 1.72 18.02
N LEU A 41 22.80 1.60 16.97
CA LEU A 41 22.24 0.33 16.53
C LEU A 41 23.32 -0.44 15.77
N LEU A 42 24.05 -1.30 16.47
CA LEU A 42 25.15 -2.09 15.91
C LEU A 42 24.80 -3.58 15.83
N CYS A 43 25.42 -4.29 14.88
CA CYS A 43 25.37 -5.75 14.88
C CYS A 43 26.27 -6.29 16.00
N LYS A 44 25.68 -7.07 16.91
CA LYS A 44 26.40 -7.65 18.07
C LYS A 44 26.80 -9.11 17.87
N LEU A 45 26.62 -9.66 16.67
CA LEU A 45 26.91 -11.06 16.40
C LEU A 45 28.42 -11.30 16.30
N PRO A 46 28.95 -12.38 16.92
CA PRO A 46 30.39 -12.66 16.91
C PRO A 46 30.96 -12.74 15.50
N GLY A 47 32.08 -12.07 15.26
CA GLY A 47 32.77 -12.08 13.97
C GLY A 47 32.15 -11.20 12.88
N CYS A 48 31.10 -10.43 13.18
CA CYS A 48 30.61 -9.43 12.24
C CYS A 48 31.63 -8.31 12.02
N ARG A 49 32.00 -8.07 10.75
CA ARG A 49 32.95 -7.00 10.36
C ARG A 49 32.29 -5.64 10.17
N TYR A 50 30.96 -5.54 10.31
CA TYR A 50 30.22 -4.29 10.12
C TYR A 50 30.18 -3.51 11.43
N THR A 51 30.88 -2.38 11.47
CA THR A 51 31.11 -1.57 12.68
C THR A 51 30.31 -0.28 12.71
N GLU A 52 29.68 0.11 11.60
CA GLU A 52 28.90 1.34 11.49
C GLU A 52 27.50 1.16 12.10
N PRO A 53 26.92 2.20 12.73
CA PRO A 53 25.57 2.14 13.25
C PRO A 53 24.51 2.20 12.14
N PHE A 54 23.47 1.39 12.29
CA PHE A 54 22.30 1.42 11.43
C PHE A 54 21.37 2.57 11.83
N GLY A 55 20.87 3.32 10.84
CA GLY A 55 19.90 4.38 11.11
C GLY A 55 18.53 3.89 11.59
N ARG A 56 18.18 2.62 11.30
CA ARG A 56 16.90 2.00 11.66
C ARG A 56 17.08 0.55 12.07
N GLN A 57 16.22 0.10 12.98
CA GLN A 57 16.19 -1.30 13.42
C GLN A 57 15.97 -2.27 12.25
N THR A 58 15.09 -1.92 11.31
CA THR A 58 14.81 -2.74 10.12
C THR A 58 16.04 -2.98 9.24
N ASP A 59 16.98 -2.03 9.20
CA ASP A 59 18.21 -2.18 8.43
C ASP A 59 19.19 -3.13 9.12
N LEU A 60 19.26 -3.10 10.46
CA LEU A 60 20.01 -4.04 11.27
C LEU A 60 19.44 -5.46 11.18
N ASP A 61 18.12 -5.61 11.32
CA ASP A 61 17.46 -6.92 11.22
C ASP A 61 17.72 -7.55 9.84
N ARG A 62 17.64 -6.74 8.78
CA ARG A 62 17.98 -7.15 7.42
C ARG A 62 19.45 -7.53 7.28
N HIS A 63 20.37 -6.77 7.88
CA HIS A 63 21.79 -7.13 7.90
C HIS A 63 21.99 -8.48 8.57
N VAL A 64 21.39 -8.69 9.74
CA VAL A 64 21.45 -9.96 10.47
C VAL A 64 20.91 -11.11 9.61
N ALA A 65 19.72 -10.97 9.04
CA ALA A 65 19.13 -12.01 8.20
C ALA A 65 19.99 -12.36 6.97
N THR A 66 20.66 -11.37 6.36
CA THR A 66 21.43 -11.57 5.12
C THR A 66 22.89 -11.97 5.34
N LYS A 67 23.51 -11.58 6.45
CA LYS A 67 24.92 -11.85 6.75
C LYS A 67 25.14 -12.94 7.79
N HIS A 68 24.15 -13.18 8.62
CA HIS A 68 24.22 -14.12 9.74
C HIS A 68 23.05 -15.11 9.80
N GLY A 69 22.03 -14.92 8.97
CA GLY A 69 20.96 -15.90 8.81
C GLY A 69 21.43 -17.16 8.10
N ASP A 70 20.56 -18.15 8.07
CA ASP A 70 20.75 -19.43 7.39
C ASP A 70 20.85 -19.33 5.85
N GLY A 71 20.81 -18.11 5.31
CA GLY A 71 20.89 -17.86 3.87
C GLY A 71 19.69 -18.41 3.10
N LYS A 72 18.62 -18.86 3.78
CA LYS A 72 17.42 -19.37 3.12
C LYS A 72 16.85 -18.26 2.27
N ARG A 73 16.95 -18.44 0.96
CA ARG A 73 16.26 -17.62 -0.01
C ARG A 73 14.80 -18.06 0.03
N ARG A 74 13.87 -17.10 0.05
CA ARG A 74 12.46 -17.37 0.37
C ARG A 74 11.50 -16.85 -0.69
N TYR A 75 12.03 -16.18 -1.70
CA TYR A 75 11.24 -15.45 -2.67
C TYR A 75 11.61 -15.95 -4.05
N VAL A 76 10.67 -16.51 -4.78
CA VAL A 76 10.88 -17.00 -6.15
C VAL A 76 10.13 -16.14 -7.14
N CYS A 77 10.63 -16.08 -8.38
CA CYS A 77 9.87 -15.44 -9.45
C CYS A 77 8.59 -16.24 -9.73
N PRO A 78 7.41 -15.61 -9.78
CA PRO A 78 6.13 -16.30 -10.05
C PRO A 78 5.95 -16.71 -11.52
N PHE A 79 6.86 -16.33 -12.42
CA PHE A 79 6.85 -16.73 -13.82
C PHE A 79 7.65 -18.02 -13.99
N GLU A 80 6.97 -19.14 -14.24
CA GLU A 80 7.55 -20.49 -14.30
C GLU A 80 8.69 -20.61 -15.32
N ASP A 81 8.57 -19.92 -16.46
CA ASP A 81 9.55 -19.89 -17.56
C ASP A 81 10.76 -18.97 -17.27
N CYS A 82 10.71 -18.20 -16.18
CA CYS A 82 11.81 -17.34 -15.80
C CYS A 82 12.96 -18.15 -15.19
N LYS A 83 14.21 -17.88 -15.60
CA LYS A 83 15.39 -18.45 -14.91
C LYS A 83 15.46 -18.11 -13.42
N ALA A 84 14.75 -17.07 -12.98
CA ALA A 84 14.64 -16.67 -11.59
C ALA A 84 13.50 -17.35 -10.81
N SER A 85 12.71 -18.23 -11.44
CA SER A 85 11.75 -19.10 -10.73
C SER A 85 12.48 -20.15 -9.91
N THR A 86 13.54 -20.73 -10.48
CA THR A 86 14.43 -21.70 -9.81
C THR A 86 15.52 -21.03 -8.96
N ARG A 87 15.82 -19.75 -9.22
CA ARG A 87 16.78 -18.98 -8.42
C ARG A 87 16.07 -18.10 -7.42
N GLU A 88 16.02 -18.58 -6.19
CA GLU A 88 15.40 -17.84 -5.09
C GLU A 88 16.17 -16.52 -4.77
N PHE A 89 15.44 -15.45 -4.50
CA PHE A 89 15.90 -14.18 -3.97
C PHE A 89 15.93 -14.21 -2.44
N LEU A 90 16.94 -13.60 -1.84
CA LEU A 90 17.00 -13.45 -0.37
C LEU A 90 16.02 -12.40 0.15
N ARG A 91 15.57 -11.47 -0.71
CA ARG A 91 14.74 -10.33 -0.32
C ARG A 91 13.59 -10.12 -1.30
N ASN A 92 12.42 -9.80 -0.76
CA ASN A 92 11.22 -9.52 -1.54
C ASN A 92 11.39 -8.30 -2.45
N ASP A 93 12.02 -7.20 -1.99
CA ASP A 93 12.21 -6.00 -2.80
C ASP A 93 13.08 -6.25 -4.05
N LYS A 94 14.04 -7.18 -3.95
CA LYS A 94 14.85 -7.60 -5.10
C LYS A 94 14.05 -8.47 -6.08
N LEU A 95 13.17 -9.32 -5.58
CA LEU A 95 12.22 -10.04 -6.41
C LEU A 95 11.27 -9.05 -7.11
N GLN A 96 10.68 -8.10 -6.39
CA GLN A 96 9.75 -7.12 -6.96
C GLN A 96 10.40 -6.25 -8.04
N ALA A 97 11.64 -5.79 -7.81
CA ALA A 97 12.40 -5.08 -8.83
C ALA A 97 12.65 -5.96 -10.06
N HIS A 98 13.07 -7.22 -9.86
CA HIS A 98 13.23 -8.15 -10.97
C HIS A 98 11.93 -8.36 -11.76
N VAL A 99 10.81 -8.56 -11.08
CA VAL A 99 9.50 -8.74 -11.71
C VAL A 99 9.16 -7.53 -12.56
N LYS A 100 9.30 -6.33 -12.00
CA LYS A 100 9.03 -5.08 -12.73
C LYS A 100 9.93 -4.84 -13.94
N ASP A 101 11.20 -5.19 -13.85
CA ASP A 101 12.18 -4.90 -14.91
C ASP A 101 12.13 -5.92 -16.07
N TYR A 102 11.71 -7.16 -15.80
CA TYR A 102 11.84 -8.27 -16.74
C TYR A 102 10.53 -8.92 -17.16
N HIS A 103 9.41 -8.59 -16.52
CA HIS A 103 8.13 -9.23 -16.77
C HIS A 103 7.02 -8.22 -17.06
N PRO A 104 6.01 -8.62 -17.85
CA PRO A 104 4.86 -7.79 -18.12
C PRO A 104 4.10 -7.49 -16.82
N MET A 105 3.71 -6.24 -16.68
CA MET A 105 2.86 -5.76 -15.61
C MET A 105 1.50 -5.37 -16.19
N VAL A 106 0.45 -5.69 -15.47
CA VAL A 106 -0.93 -5.36 -15.82
C VAL A 106 -1.55 -4.54 -14.70
N ARG A 107 -2.36 -3.55 -15.06
CA ARG A 107 -3.15 -2.81 -14.07
C ARG A 107 -4.33 -3.64 -13.62
N CYS A 108 -4.68 -3.53 -12.35
CA CYS A 108 -5.93 -4.08 -11.86
C CYS A 108 -7.11 -3.50 -12.67
N GLY A 109 -8.04 -4.35 -13.10
CA GLY A 109 -9.18 -3.95 -13.92
C GLY A 109 -10.30 -3.25 -13.14
N LEU A 110 -10.21 -3.19 -11.81
CA LEU A 110 -11.22 -2.55 -10.98
C LEU A 110 -11.00 -1.04 -10.93
N ASN A 111 -12.06 -0.27 -11.21
CA ASN A 111 -12.07 1.19 -11.32
C ASN A 111 -11.53 1.97 -10.10
N HIS A 112 -11.43 1.33 -8.93
CA HIS A 112 -10.97 1.95 -7.69
C HIS A 112 -9.54 1.52 -7.31
N CYS A 113 -8.90 0.67 -8.13
CA CYS A 113 -7.60 0.09 -7.85
C CYS A 113 -6.58 0.48 -8.93
N ASP A 114 -5.58 1.27 -8.52
CA ASP A 114 -4.50 1.73 -9.40
C ASP A 114 -3.25 0.83 -9.36
N ASP A 115 -3.34 -0.32 -8.69
CA ASP A 115 -2.19 -1.21 -8.52
C ASP A 115 -1.79 -1.85 -9.85
N GLU A 116 -0.49 -1.80 -10.12
CA GLU A 116 0.16 -2.48 -11.23
C GLU A 116 0.80 -3.77 -10.70
N ILE A 117 0.33 -4.91 -11.21
CA ILE A 117 0.67 -6.24 -10.72
C ILE A 117 1.31 -7.08 -11.82
N ALA A 118 2.11 -8.06 -11.43
CA ALA A 118 2.72 -8.97 -12.40
C ALA A 118 1.65 -9.74 -13.16
N ASP A 119 1.82 -9.85 -14.47
CA ASP A 119 0.86 -10.49 -15.34
C ASP A 119 0.97 -12.03 -15.29
N THR A 120 0.59 -12.61 -14.15
CA THR A 120 0.43 -14.05 -13.95
C THR A 120 -0.86 -14.33 -13.20
N GLU A 121 -1.46 -15.50 -13.45
CA GLU A 121 -2.67 -15.93 -12.74
C GLU A 121 -2.47 -15.97 -11.22
N THR A 122 -1.36 -16.55 -10.76
CA THR A 122 -1.01 -16.65 -9.34
C THR A 122 -0.95 -15.28 -8.65
N VAL A 123 -0.30 -14.29 -9.28
CA VAL A 123 -0.19 -12.95 -8.70
C VAL A 123 -1.50 -12.19 -8.80
N ARG A 124 -2.23 -12.29 -9.92
CA ARG A 124 -3.56 -11.68 -10.08
C ARG A 124 -4.55 -12.18 -9.03
N GLY A 125 -4.65 -13.51 -8.83
CA GLY A 125 -5.52 -14.11 -7.83
C GLY A 125 -5.11 -13.72 -6.39
N GLY A 126 -3.81 -13.76 -6.09
CA GLY A 126 -3.28 -13.33 -4.80
C GLY A 126 -3.56 -11.87 -4.49
N HIS A 127 -3.34 -10.97 -5.45
CA HIS A 127 -3.70 -9.56 -5.35
C HIS A 127 -5.19 -9.40 -5.07
N PHE A 128 -6.05 -10.12 -5.81
CA PHE A 128 -7.49 -9.99 -5.65
C PHE A 128 -7.97 -10.35 -4.24
N VAL A 129 -7.49 -11.46 -3.69
CA VAL A 129 -7.88 -11.90 -2.33
C VAL A 129 -7.34 -10.96 -1.24
N GLN A 130 -6.19 -10.31 -1.46
CA GLN A 130 -5.55 -9.45 -0.45
C GLN A 130 -6.02 -8.00 -0.51
N ALA A 131 -6.27 -7.47 -1.71
CA ALA A 131 -6.61 -6.08 -1.94
C ALA A 131 -8.12 -5.85 -2.06
N HIS A 132 -8.87 -6.88 -2.47
CA HIS A 132 -10.32 -6.80 -2.71
C HIS A 132 -11.08 -7.70 -1.74
N GLY A 133 -12.38 -7.46 -1.66
CA GLY A 133 -13.30 -8.16 -0.78
C GLY A 133 -14.57 -8.57 -1.51
N ARG A 134 -15.70 -8.44 -0.82
CA ARG A 134 -16.99 -8.93 -1.27
C ARG A 134 -18.11 -7.90 -1.17
N TYR A 135 -17.80 -6.68 -0.73
CA TYR A 135 -18.80 -5.66 -0.49
C TYR A 135 -19.04 -4.83 -1.75
N GLU A 136 -20.30 -4.58 -2.04
CA GLU A 136 -20.73 -3.68 -3.11
C GLU A 136 -21.53 -2.51 -2.56
N CYS A 137 -21.44 -1.37 -3.24
CA CYS A 137 -22.27 -0.21 -2.96
C CYS A 137 -23.52 -0.26 -3.83
N ALA A 138 -24.71 -0.33 -3.22
CA ALA A 138 -25.98 -0.29 -3.95
C ALA A 138 -26.68 1.07 -3.82
N LEU A 139 -25.92 2.16 -3.63
CA LEU A 139 -26.50 3.51 -3.49
C LEU A 139 -26.63 4.22 -4.83
N GLY A 140 -27.86 4.41 -5.31
CA GLY A 140 -28.12 5.17 -6.54
C GLY A 140 -27.50 4.49 -7.76
N SER A 141 -26.74 5.24 -8.57
CA SER A 141 -26.08 4.70 -9.77
C SER A 141 -24.99 3.67 -9.49
N CYS A 142 -24.59 3.47 -8.21
CA CYS A 142 -23.70 2.38 -7.82
C CYS A 142 -24.35 1.00 -7.95
N GLU A 143 -25.68 0.88 -7.84
CA GLU A 143 -26.37 -0.41 -7.95
C GLU A 143 -26.23 -1.03 -9.35
N SER A 144 -26.20 -0.20 -10.40
CA SER A 144 -26.00 -0.62 -11.79
C SER A 144 -24.52 -0.63 -12.22
N ALA A 145 -23.59 -0.36 -11.30
CA ALA A 145 -22.18 -0.26 -11.60
C ALA A 145 -21.53 -1.65 -11.78
N PRO A 146 -20.39 -1.74 -12.48
CA PRO A 146 -19.53 -2.91 -12.41
C PRO A 146 -19.12 -3.22 -10.96
N HIS A 147 -19.07 -4.51 -10.65
CA HIS A 147 -18.65 -5.00 -9.33
C HIS A 147 -17.29 -4.43 -8.93
N SER A 148 -17.28 -3.78 -7.78
CA SER A 148 -16.11 -3.12 -7.22
C SER A 148 -15.43 -3.96 -6.15
N TYR A 149 -16.05 -5.03 -5.63
CA TYR A 149 -15.43 -5.97 -4.68
C TYR A 149 -14.68 -5.27 -3.53
N PHE A 150 -15.32 -4.32 -2.85
CA PHE A 150 -14.65 -3.60 -1.78
C PHE A 150 -14.35 -4.51 -0.59
N THR A 151 -13.20 -4.29 0.06
CA THR A 151 -13.01 -4.76 1.44
C THR A 151 -13.91 -3.97 2.39
N GLU A 152 -14.15 -4.49 3.60
CA GLU A 152 -14.97 -3.80 4.60
C GLU A 152 -14.41 -2.40 4.94
N ALA A 153 -13.08 -2.26 5.01
CA ALA A 153 -12.43 -0.98 5.24
C ALA A 153 -12.63 -0.01 4.07
N MET A 154 -12.59 -0.53 2.83
CA MET A 154 -12.77 0.26 1.62
C MET A 154 -14.22 0.71 1.45
N ILE A 155 -15.21 -0.16 1.64
CA ILE A 155 -16.62 0.24 1.52
C ILE A 155 -16.99 1.27 2.59
N ARG A 156 -16.49 1.13 3.83
CA ARG A 156 -16.67 2.16 4.88
C ARG A 156 -16.10 3.50 4.47
N ARG A 157 -14.89 3.52 3.91
CA ARG A 157 -14.26 4.74 3.42
C ARG A 157 -15.05 5.34 2.25
N HIS A 158 -15.45 4.52 1.29
CA HIS A 158 -16.23 4.90 0.12
C HIS A 158 -17.55 5.58 0.52
N LEU A 159 -18.34 4.94 1.40
CA LEU A 159 -19.61 5.48 1.88
C LEU A 159 -19.45 6.84 2.58
N ARG A 160 -18.38 7.00 3.38
CA ARG A 160 -18.10 8.27 4.06
C ARG A 160 -17.73 9.39 3.11
N ILE A 161 -16.88 9.11 2.11
CA ILE A 161 -16.34 10.14 1.21
C ILE A 161 -17.34 10.50 0.12
N HIS A 162 -17.95 9.50 -0.53
CA HIS A 162 -18.78 9.72 -1.73
C HIS A 162 -20.26 9.85 -1.44
N HIS A 163 -20.75 9.18 -0.38
CA HIS A 163 -22.18 9.23 -0.02
C HIS A 163 -22.45 9.99 1.28
N ARG A 164 -21.41 10.44 1.99
CA ARG A 164 -21.51 11.05 3.34
C ARG A 164 -22.33 10.19 4.31
N LYS A 165 -22.23 8.86 4.18
CA LYS A 165 -22.89 7.87 5.04
C LYS A 165 -21.87 7.14 5.92
N SER A 166 -22.31 6.74 7.10
CA SER A 166 -21.56 5.82 7.96
C SER A 166 -22.18 4.43 7.84
N MET A 167 -21.33 3.40 7.73
CA MET A 167 -21.77 2.01 7.82
C MET A 167 -22.08 1.72 9.29
N ASP A 168 -23.28 2.05 9.74
CA ASP A 168 -23.80 1.76 11.07
C ASP A 168 -24.40 0.34 11.12
N SER A 169 -24.60 -0.26 12.30
CA SER A 169 -25.03 -1.67 12.44
C SER A 169 -26.40 -2.02 11.82
N ARG A 170 -27.12 -1.02 11.26
CA ARG A 170 -28.41 -1.13 10.56
C ARG A 170 -28.27 -1.31 9.04
N TYR A 171 -27.06 -1.24 8.49
CA TYR A 171 -26.75 -1.50 7.07
C TYR A 171 -26.59 -3.00 6.80
N ILE A 172 -27.50 -3.80 7.35
CA ILE A 172 -27.59 -5.24 7.08
C ILE A 172 -28.14 -5.38 5.65
N PRO A 173 -27.52 -6.20 4.79
CA PRO A 173 -27.98 -6.44 3.43
C PRO A 173 -29.45 -6.85 3.41
N LEU A 174 -30.31 -6.06 2.77
CA LEU A 174 -31.69 -6.46 2.48
C LEU A 174 -31.81 -6.86 1.00
N GLY A 175 -31.78 -8.18 0.79
CA GLY A 175 -32.44 -8.92 -0.30
C GLY A 175 -31.65 -9.09 -1.62
N ILE A 176 -31.71 -10.21 -2.34
CA ILE A 176 -32.34 -11.54 -2.13
C ILE A 176 -31.43 -12.53 -2.91
N GLU A 177 -31.06 -13.67 -2.31
CA GLU A 177 -30.22 -14.77 -2.85
C GLU A 177 -28.68 -14.61 -2.94
N SER A 178 -28.07 -13.54 -2.44
CA SER A 178 -26.60 -13.54 -2.32
C SER A 178 -26.14 -12.61 -1.21
N GLU A 179 -25.39 -13.16 -0.28
CA GLU A 179 -24.93 -12.52 0.94
C GLU A 179 -24.05 -11.27 0.64
N TYR A 180 -24.26 -10.16 1.36
CA TYR A 180 -23.34 -8.99 1.51
C TYR A 180 -23.43 -7.77 0.56
N ILE A 181 -24.61 -7.38 0.08
CA ILE A 181 -24.84 -6.07 -0.59
C ILE A 181 -25.12 -4.96 0.44
N VAL A 182 -24.51 -3.77 0.31
CA VAL A 182 -24.85 -2.62 1.18
C VAL A 182 -25.91 -1.74 0.49
N SER A 183 -27.18 -2.01 0.79
CA SER A 183 -28.33 -1.21 0.36
C SER A 183 -28.85 -0.30 1.49
N LEU A 184 -29.40 0.86 1.14
CA LEU A 184 -30.18 1.67 2.10
C LEU A 184 -31.61 1.14 2.05
N GLY A 185 -32.10 0.53 3.13
CA GLY A 185 -33.50 0.11 3.23
C GLY A 185 -34.46 1.26 2.90
N ASP A 186 -35.60 0.92 2.30
CA ASP A 186 -36.60 1.80 1.66
C ASP A 186 -36.90 3.12 2.40
N PHE A 187 -36.08 4.15 2.18
CA PHE A 187 -36.40 5.53 2.50
C PHE A 187 -36.68 6.29 1.21
N ARG A 188 -37.97 6.54 0.95
CA ARG A 188 -38.41 7.40 -0.15
C ARG A 188 -38.04 8.86 0.13
N TYR A 189 -36.89 9.31 -0.35
CA TYR A 189 -36.60 10.73 -0.62
C TYR A 189 -35.68 10.74 -1.86
N GLY A 190 -35.98 11.43 -2.95
CA GLY A 190 -36.34 12.84 -3.04
C GLY A 190 -35.13 13.62 -3.55
N ARG A 191 -34.87 13.53 -4.87
CA ARG A 191 -33.86 14.26 -5.68
C ARG A 191 -32.39 14.20 -5.21
N SER A 192 -31.57 13.65 -6.12
CA SER A 192 -30.11 13.85 -6.26
C SER A 192 -29.20 13.10 -5.29
N LEU A 193 -29.16 11.77 -5.40
CA LEU A 193 -27.90 11.05 -5.15
C LEU A 193 -26.97 11.44 -6.31
N LEU A 194 -25.97 12.28 -6.03
CA LEU A 194 -24.92 12.62 -6.99
C LEU A 194 -24.32 11.34 -7.56
N ASP A 195 -24.16 11.27 -8.88
CA ASP A 195 -23.54 10.12 -9.53
C ASP A 195 -22.17 9.84 -8.91
N CYS A 196 -21.98 8.60 -8.46
CA CYS A 196 -20.77 8.21 -7.78
C CYS A 196 -19.60 8.25 -8.78
N PRO A 197 -18.55 9.05 -8.56
CA PRO A 197 -17.45 9.20 -9.52
C PRO A 197 -16.59 7.93 -9.65
N ILE A 198 -16.75 6.97 -8.74
CA ILE A 198 -16.03 5.69 -8.79
C ILE A 198 -16.88 4.64 -9.51
N CYS A 199 -18.17 4.52 -9.13
CA CYS A 199 -19.03 3.42 -9.57
C CYS A 199 -19.84 3.75 -10.82
N ALA A 200 -20.18 5.02 -11.08
CA ALA A 200 -20.92 5.37 -12.28
C ALA A 200 -20.09 5.00 -13.54
N PRO A 201 -20.70 4.41 -14.58
CA PRO A 201 -20.02 4.18 -15.84
C PRO A 201 -19.51 5.53 -16.37
N GLN A 202 -18.20 5.69 -16.40
CA GLN A 202 -17.58 6.86 -17.02
C GLN A 202 -17.93 6.80 -18.51
N SER A 203 -18.67 7.79 -19.01
CA SER A 203 -18.90 7.92 -20.46
C SER A 203 -17.54 7.84 -21.16
N PRO A 204 -17.40 7.09 -22.28
CA PRO A 204 -16.20 7.18 -23.07
C PRO A 204 -15.99 8.66 -23.43
N ALA A 205 -14.77 9.16 -23.21
CA ALA A 205 -14.39 10.48 -23.65
C ALA A 205 -14.54 10.51 -25.18
N ASN A 206 -15.66 11.02 -25.67
CA ASN A 206 -15.89 11.20 -27.11
C ASN A 206 -14.94 12.28 -27.62
N GLY A 207 -14.12 11.95 -28.62
CA GLY A 207 -13.61 12.95 -29.56
C GLY A 207 -12.22 12.67 -30.15
N ASP A 208 -12.08 11.64 -30.99
CA ASP A 208 -11.19 11.70 -32.15
C ASP A 208 -12.03 11.29 -33.37
N ALA A 209 -12.45 12.29 -34.14
CA ALA A 209 -13.02 12.18 -35.48
C ALA A 209 -12.15 13.02 -36.42
#